data_AF-A0A7C4C6R4-F1
#
_entry.id   AF-A0A7C4C6R4-F1
#
_cell.length_a   1.000
_cell.length_b   1.000
_cell.length_c   1.000
_cell.angle_alpha   90.00
_cell.angle_beta   90.00
_cell.angle_gamma   90.00
#
_symmetry.space_group_name_H-M   'P 1'
#
loop_
_entity.id
_entity.type
_entity.pdbx_description
1 polymer ?
#
loop_
_entity_poly.entity_id
_entity_poly.type
_entity_poly.pdbx_seq_one_letter_code
_entity_poly.pdbx_strand_id
1 'polypeptide(L)'
;MSNVLTFGVDLMPMSMPSSKLQPRYALVVLDGDKVVSRFENVSRMKLIRLLWKFKPSMIAIDNVYEFASSNSKLIRFFRYLPEGVKIIQVTRVLGGFKPLPLLARDYGLYDGGGKLNPIMAAELSARLAILGVGSEVSYLKGETRILVCRGRRIGEGGMSEDRYERKIRTSVYNVAMNIKSTLDSKGFEYDVFFNKRGFGIDRCLFIVYASKDSLGSLIKNIDLGDVQIRVFEESSQKILFKPIGESKSNITSGRE
;
A
#
# COMPACT_ATOMS: atom_id res chain seq x y z
N MET A 1 -0.98 32.46 -7.38
CA MET A 1 -0.51 31.10 -7.04
C MET A 1 -1.74 30.33 -6.59
N SER A 2 -2.09 29.23 -7.24
CA SER A 2 -3.16 28.37 -6.75
C SER A 2 -2.72 27.84 -5.39
N ASN A 3 -3.36 28.29 -4.30
CA ASN A 3 -3.01 27.83 -2.97
C ASN A 3 -3.25 26.31 -2.89
N VAL A 4 -2.24 25.61 -2.37
CA VAL A 4 -2.21 24.15 -2.31
C VAL A 4 -2.87 23.73 -1.00
N LEU A 5 -4.08 23.16 -1.08
CA LEU A 5 -4.82 22.72 0.10
C LEU A 5 -4.17 21.46 0.70
N THR A 6 -3.68 21.58 1.93
CA THR A 6 -2.91 20.52 2.61
C THR A 6 -3.55 20.15 3.94
N PHE A 7 -3.68 18.85 4.19
CA PHE A 7 -4.15 18.33 5.47
C PHE A 7 -2.95 17.90 6.31
N GLY A 8 -2.84 18.37 7.54
CA GLY A 8 -1.95 17.82 8.55
C GLY A 8 -2.72 16.90 9.48
N VAL A 9 -2.23 15.69 9.72
CA VAL A 9 -2.93 14.70 10.56
C VAL A 9 -1.97 14.04 11.53
N ASP A 10 -2.41 13.89 12.79
CA ASP A 10 -1.65 13.26 13.87
C ASP A 10 -2.60 12.40 14.74
N LEU A 11 -2.11 11.28 15.26
CA LEU A 11 -2.87 10.43 16.17
C LEU A 11 -2.97 11.07 17.56
N MET A 12 -4.20 11.24 18.04
CA MET A 12 -4.39 11.69 19.41
C MET A 12 -4.01 10.56 20.39
N PRO A 13 -3.26 10.86 21.46
CA PRO A 13 -2.93 9.89 22.49
C PRO A 13 -4.20 9.19 22.99
N MET A 14 -4.25 7.87 22.87
CA MET A 14 -5.31 7.10 23.51
C MET A 14 -5.12 7.21 25.02
N SER A 15 -6.18 7.57 25.72
CA SER A 15 -6.38 7.15 27.10
C SER A 15 -6.49 5.61 27.10
N MET A 16 -5.35 4.94 27.34
CA MET A 16 -5.15 3.52 27.68
C MET A 16 -5.09 2.44 26.57
N PRO A 17 -4.33 1.34 26.81
CA PRO A 17 -3.95 0.30 25.82
C PRO A 17 -4.97 -0.85 25.72
N SER A 18 -6.20 -0.67 26.18
CA SER A 18 -7.23 -1.71 26.22
C SER A 18 -8.20 -1.58 25.04
N SER A 19 -7.93 -2.40 24.03
CA SER A 19 -8.89 -3.01 23.09
C SER A 19 -10.37 -2.60 23.24
N LYS A 20 -10.81 -1.57 22.50
CA LYS A 20 -12.18 -1.42 21.93
C LYS A 20 -12.46 -0.04 21.30
N LEU A 21 -11.70 1.00 21.61
CA LEU A 21 -11.93 2.36 21.09
C LEU A 21 -11.21 2.59 19.75
N GLN A 22 -11.93 3.17 18.78
CA GLN A 22 -11.39 3.52 17.47
C GLN A 22 -10.39 4.69 17.58
N PRO A 23 -9.33 4.73 16.75
CA PRO A 23 -8.34 5.81 16.78
C PRO A 23 -9.00 7.17 16.49
N ARG A 24 -8.49 8.20 17.18
CA ARG A 24 -8.89 9.59 17.03
C ARG A 24 -7.73 10.41 16.52
N TYR A 25 -8.02 11.37 15.65
CA TYR A 25 -7.01 12.17 14.98
C TYR A 25 -7.20 13.65 15.30
N ALA A 26 -6.09 14.37 15.40
CA ALA A 26 -6.03 15.80 15.18
C ALA A 26 -5.88 16.06 13.69
N LEU A 27 -6.63 17.02 13.16
CA LEU A 27 -6.57 17.41 11.76
C LEU A 27 -6.47 18.94 11.68
N VAL A 28 -5.48 19.41 10.94
CA VAL A 28 -5.33 20.83 10.59
C VAL A 28 -5.40 20.96 9.08
N VAL A 29 -6.18 21.92 8.59
CA VAL A 29 -6.33 22.18 7.16
C VAL A 29 -5.63 23.51 6.86
N LEU A 30 -4.69 23.48 5.92
CA LEU A 30 -3.96 24.65 5.44
C LEU A 30 -4.32 24.94 3.99
N ASP A 31 -4.49 26.22 3.68
CA ASP A 31 -4.54 26.74 2.32
C ASP A 31 -3.27 27.58 2.09
N GLY A 32 -2.26 26.98 1.44
CA GLY A 32 -0.91 27.54 1.48
C GLY A 32 -0.36 27.57 2.91
N ASP A 33 0.08 28.73 3.39
CA ASP A 33 0.62 28.92 4.74
C ASP A 33 -0.44 29.21 5.82
N LYS A 34 -1.69 29.45 5.41
CA LYS A 34 -2.79 29.86 6.29
C LYS A 34 -3.55 28.65 6.80
N VAL A 35 -3.72 28.58 8.12
CA VAL A 35 -4.60 27.59 8.74
C VAL A 35 -6.05 28.02 8.55
N VAL A 36 -6.83 27.21 7.83
CA VAL A 36 -8.25 27.49 7.55
C VAL A 36 -9.19 26.74 8.49
N SER A 37 -8.75 25.62 9.08
CA SER A 37 -9.55 24.87 10.04
C SER A 37 -8.69 23.98 10.94
N ARG A 38 -9.16 23.76 12.17
CA ARG A 38 -8.59 22.80 13.13
C ARG A 38 -9.71 21.90 13.64
N PHE A 39 -9.45 20.60 13.72
CA PHE A 39 -10.40 19.61 14.23
C PHE A 39 -9.70 18.67 15.19
N GLU A 40 -10.26 18.53 16.38
CA GLU A 40 -9.85 17.52 17.37
C GLU A 40 -10.83 16.34 17.40
N ASN A 41 -10.40 15.23 17.98
CA ASN A 41 -11.19 14.02 18.19
C ASN A 41 -11.86 13.46 16.92
N VAL A 42 -11.19 13.64 15.76
CA VAL A 42 -11.70 13.22 14.46
C VAL A 42 -11.68 11.70 14.38
N SER A 43 -12.82 11.07 14.10
CA SER A 43 -12.85 9.62 13.82
C SER A 43 -12.34 9.33 12.41
N ARG A 44 -11.89 8.10 12.16
CA ARG A 44 -11.48 7.65 10.81
C ARG A 44 -12.55 7.92 9.75
N MET A 45 -13.83 7.67 10.06
CA MET A 45 -14.94 7.92 9.14
C MET A 45 -15.13 9.42 8.86
N LYS A 46 -15.01 10.26 9.89
CA LYS A 46 -15.10 11.72 9.72
C LYS A 46 -13.92 12.25 8.90
N LEU A 47 -12.71 11.73 9.11
CA LEU A 47 -11.53 12.08 8.32
C LEU A 47 -11.75 11.78 6.83
N ILE A 48 -12.22 10.57 6.49
CA ILE A 48 -12.52 10.19 5.10
C ILE A 48 -13.56 11.14 4.50
N ARG A 49 -14.63 11.48 5.23
CA ARG A 49 -15.64 12.46 4.77
C ARG A 49 -15.03 13.84 4.50
N LEU A 50 -14.14 14.31 5.37
CA LEU A 50 -13.45 15.59 5.19
C LEU A 50 -12.52 15.55 3.97
N LEU A 51 -11.79 14.47 3.77
CA LEU A 51 -10.95 14.28 2.58
C LEU A 51 -11.75 14.35 1.28
N TRP A 52 -12.91 13.68 1.23
CA TRP A 52 -13.80 13.76 0.06
C TRP A 52 -14.49 15.11 -0.12
N LYS A 53 -14.75 15.83 0.97
CA LYS A 53 -15.34 17.18 0.94
C LYS A 53 -14.36 18.21 0.41
N PHE A 54 -13.13 18.20 0.92
CA PHE A 54 -12.13 19.25 0.65
C PHE A 54 -11.18 18.89 -0.49
N LYS A 55 -10.99 17.59 -0.79
CA LYS A 55 -10.06 17.06 -1.81
C LYS A 55 -8.68 17.76 -1.77
N PRO A 56 -7.96 17.70 -0.63
CA PRO A 56 -6.65 18.31 -0.52
C PRO A 56 -5.67 17.68 -1.52
N SER A 57 -4.69 18.43 -2.00
CA SER A 57 -3.64 17.86 -2.86
C SER A 57 -2.76 16.87 -2.11
N MET A 58 -2.60 17.05 -0.79
CA MET A 58 -1.81 16.15 0.03
C MET A 58 -2.25 16.07 1.50
N ILE A 59 -1.91 14.95 2.13
CA ILE A 59 -2.03 14.67 3.55
C ILE A 59 -0.61 14.51 4.12
N ALA A 60 -0.25 15.30 5.11
CA ALA A 60 1.05 15.32 5.76
C ALA A 60 0.96 14.74 7.17
N ILE A 61 1.82 13.78 7.47
CA ILE A 61 1.78 12.96 8.68
C ILE A 61 3.20 12.70 9.18
N ASP A 62 3.35 12.45 10.48
CA ASP A 62 4.64 12.13 11.07
C ASP A 62 5.02 10.64 10.86
N ASN A 63 4.04 9.73 10.90
CA ASN A 63 4.22 8.29 10.79
C ASN A 63 3.00 7.62 10.12
N VAL A 64 3.22 6.97 8.97
CA VAL A 64 2.17 6.25 8.22
C VAL A 64 1.45 5.18 9.03
N TYR A 65 2.11 4.57 10.00
CA TYR A 65 1.55 3.47 10.78
C TYR A 65 0.53 3.93 11.82
N GLU A 66 0.35 5.25 11.99
CA GLU A 66 -0.75 5.81 12.78
C GLU A 66 -2.12 5.57 12.13
N PHE A 67 -2.18 5.48 10.79
CA PHE A 67 -3.42 5.14 10.08
C PHE A 67 -3.71 3.64 10.06
N ALA A 68 -2.69 2.82 10.24
CA ALA A 68 -2.80 1.39 10.01
C ALA A 68 -1.65 0.62 10.67
N SER A 69 -2.00 -0.40 11.46
CA SER A 69 -1.01 -1.26 12.12
C SER A 69 -0.30 -2.27 11.22
N SER A 70 -0.55 -2.26 9.91
CA SER A 70 0.15 -3.12 8.95
C SER A 70 0.12 -2.54 7.54
N ASN A 71 1.07 -2.95 6.68
CA ASN A 71 1.13 -2.52 5.28
C ASN A 71 -0.18 -2.79 4.53
N SER A 72 -0.80 -3.95 4.71
CA SER A 72 -2.07 -4.27 4.04
C SER A 72 -3.22 -3.37 4.50
N LYS A 73 -3.28 -3.02 5.80
CA LYS A 73 -4.28 -2.07 6.32
C LYS A 73 -4.03 -0.65 5.81
N LEU A 74 -2.76 -0.28 5.60
CA LEU A 74 -2.36 1.01 5.06
C LEU A 74 -2.74 1.13 3.59
N ILE A 75 -2.46 0.11 2.77
CA ILE A 75 -2.89 0.04 1.37
C ILE A 75 -4.41 0.09 1.26
N ARG A 76 -5.14 -0.63 2.12
CA ARG A 76 -6.60 -0.54 2.16
C ARG A 76 -7.09 0.85 2.52
N PHE A 77 -6.40 1.57 3.42
CA PHE A 77 -6.72 2.97 3.73
C PHE A 77 -6.57 3.87 2.50
N PHE A 78 -5.47 3.72 1.76
CA PHE A 78 -5.18 4.54 0.58
C PHE A 78 -6.26 4.41 -0.50
N ARG A 79 -6.88 3.24 -0.63
CA ARG A 79 -8.01 3.01 -1.56
C ARG A 79 -9.28 3.79 -1.23
N TYR A 80 -9.42 4.34 -0.02
CA TYR A 80 -10.57 5.18 0.35
C TYR A 80 -10.32 6.66 0.10
N LEU A 81 -9.11 7.05 -0.30
CA LEU A 81 -8.77 8.44 -0.56
C LEU A 81 -9.32 8.90 -1.92
N PRO A 82 -9.69 10.19 -2.06
CA PRO A 82 -9.94 10.77 -3.36
C PRO A 82 -8.73 10.63 -4.29
N GLU A 83 -9.00 10.57 -5.60
CA GLU A 83 -7.93 10.51 -6.61
C GLU A 83 -7.05 11.76 -6.57
N GLY A 84 -5.75 11.58 -6.77
CA GLY A 84 -4.76 12.66 -6.78
C GLY A 84 -4.26 13.11 -5.39
N VAL A 85 -4.87 12.64 -4.29
CA VAL A 85 -4.41 12.97 -2.94
C VAL A 85 -3.11 12.22 -2.62
N LYS A 86 -2.03 12.96 -2.40
CA LYS A 86 -0.73 12.39 -1.99
C LYS A 86 -0.63 12.24 -0.48
N ILE A 87 0.13 11.27 -0.01
CA ILE A 87 0.43 11.10 1.42
C ILE A 87 1.91 11.33 1.63
N ILE A 88 2.25 12.27 2.50
CA ILE A 88 3.61 12.70 2.77
C ILE A 88 3.96 12.35 4.20
N GLN A 89 4.96 11.48 4.39
CA GLN A 89 5.57 11.28 5.69
C GLN A 89 6.73 12.26 5.86
N VAL A 90 6.53 13.28 6.68
CA VAL A 90 7.49 14.40 6.82
C VAL A 90 8.77 14.00 7.52
N THR A 91 8.71 13.00 8.40
CA THR A 91 9.85 12.48 9.15
C THR A 91 10.77 11.58 8.32
N ARG A 92 10.36 11.20 7.10
CA ARG A 92 11.17 10.39 6.18
C ARG A 92 11.77 11.29 5.12
N VAL A 93 13.00 11.73 5.34
CA VAL A 93 13.74 12.66 4.47
C VAL A 93 14.83 11.92 3.68
N LEU A 94 15.47 12.60 2.72
CA LEU A 94 16.65 12.07 2.06
C LEU A 94 17.73 11.76 3.12
N GLY A 95 18.27 10.54 3.10
CA GLY A 95 19.26 10.10 4.08
C GLY A 95 18.68 9.43 5.35
N GLY A 96 17.36 9.37 5.52
CA GLY A 96 16.74 8.52 6.55
C GLY A 96 15.59 9.15 7.33
N PHE A 97 15.47 8.77 8.60
CA PHE A 97 14.43 9.26 9.50
C PHE A 97 14.94 10.43 10.33
N LYS A 98 14.12 11.47 10.47
CA LYS A 98 14.37 12.61 11.36
C LYS A 98 13.10 12.96 12.15
N PRO A 99 13.18 13.10 13.49
CA PRO A 99 12.00 13.40 14.31
C PRO A 99 11.34 14.73 13.94
N LEU A 100 10.00 14.77 14.05
CA LEU A 100 9.20 15.95 13.71
C LEU A 100 9.64 17.23 14.46
N PRO A 101 9.87 17.25 15.79
CA PRO A 101 10.29 18.47 16.48
C PRO A 101 11.62 19.03 15.96
N LEU A 102 12.56 18.15 15.61
CA LEU A 102 13.87 18.55 15.10
C LEU A 102 13.75 19.14 13.69
N LEU A 103 12.95 18.49 12.82
CA LEU A 103 12.64 19.03 11.49
C LEU A 103 11.95 20.39 11.58
N ALA A 104 10.92 20.51 12.43
CA ALA A 104 10.21 21.77 12.60
C ALA A 104 11.15 22.90 13.06
N ARG A 105 12.09 22.60 13.95
CA ARG A 105 13.11 23.56 14.40
C ARG A 105 14.05 23.99 13.28
N ASP A 106 14.56 23.06 12.49
CA ASP A 106 15.50 23.35 11.41
C ASP A 106 14.86 24.24 10.32
N TYR A 107 13.54 24.19 10.18
CA TYR A 107 12.78 25.04 9.26
C TYR A 107 12.19 26.29 9.96
N GLY A 108 12.58 26.58 11.21
CA GLY A 108 12.14 27.77 11.95
C GLY A 108 10.64 27.77 12.31
N LEU A 109 9.99 26.60 12.29
CA LEU A 109 8.56 26.44 12.58
C LEU A 109 8.29 26.13 14.06
N TYR A 110 9.32 25.75 14.81
CA TYR A 110 9.21 25.35 16.21
C TYR A 110 10.46 25.75 17.00
N ASP A 111 10.27 26.38 18.15
CA ASP A 111 11.34 26.90 19.00
C ASP A 111 11.83 25.89 20.06
N GLY A 112 11.17 24.73 20.18
CA GLY A 112 11.50 23.72 21.18
C GLY A 112 10.73 23.86 22.50
N GLY A 113 9.68 24.68 22.56
CA GLY A 113 8.86 24.94 23.75
C GLY A 113 8.01 23.77 24.28
N GLY A 114 8.59 22.58 24.49
CA GLY A 114 7.95 21.44 25.17
C GLY A 114 7.55 20.26 24.29
N LYS A 115 6.54 19.49 24.72
CA LYS A 115 6.04 18.33 23.97
C LYS A 115 5.03 18.80 22.93
N LEU A 116 5.16 18.33 21.69
CA LEU A 116 4.17 18.59 20.65
C LEU A 116 2.83 17.96 21.04
N ASN A 117 1.79 18.79 21.15
CA ASN A 117 0.42 18.29 21.20
C ASN A 117 -0.03 17.85 19.79
N PRO A 118 -1.08 17.02 19.66
CA PRO A 118 -1.45 16.46 18.36
C PRO A 118 -1.85 17.49 17.30
N ILE A 119 -2.51 18.58 17.70
CA ILE A 119 -2.88 19.67 16.77
C ILE A 119 -1.63 20.38 16.25
N MET A 120 -0.65 20.64 17.13
CA MET A 120 0.61 21.24 16.76
C MET A 120 1.44 20.32 15.87
N ALA A 121 1.50 19.02 16.18
CA ALA A 121 2.17 18.02 15.36
C ALA A 121 1.56 17.93 13.94
N ALA A 122 0.21 17.92 13.86
CA ALA A 122 -0.52 17.97 12.61
C ALA A 122 -0.20 19.25 11.81
N GLU A 123 -0.24 20.43 12.45
CA GLU A 123 0.08 21.70 11.79
C GLU A 123 1.52 21.74 11.27
N LEU A 124 2.49 21.34 12.10
CA LEU A 124 3.91 21.30 11.72
C LEU A 124 4.15 20.33 10.55
N SER A 125 3.50 19.17 10.56
CA SER A 125 3.58 18.22 9.45
C SER A 125 3.05 18.82 8.16
N ALA A 126 1.89 19.49 8.18
CA ALA A 126 1.37 20.16 6.99
C ALA A 126 2.32 21.24 6.46
N ARG A 127 2.85 22.09 7.34
CA ARG A 127 3.79 23.16 6.97
C ARG A 127 5.07 22.60 6.35
N LEU A 128 5.64 21.54 6.93
CA LEU A 128 6.82 20.87 6.39
C LEU A 128 6.56 20.27 5.00
N ALA A 129 5.42 19.62 4.78
CA ALA A 129 5.07 19.08 3.47
C ALA A 129 4.91 20.16 2.40
N ILE A 130 4.30 21.32 2.74
CA ILE A 130 4.21 22.49 1.86
C ILE A 130 5.61 23.01 1.46
N LEU A 131 6.58 22.94 2.39
CA LEU A 131 7.98 23.30 2.14
C LEU A 131 8.77 22.22 1.37
N GLY A 132 8.13 21.14 0.93
CA GLY A 132 8.77 20.05 0.18
C GLY A 132 9.56 19.08 1.06
N VAL A 133 9.30 19.05 2.37
CA VAL A 133 9.98 18.16 3.31
C VAL A 133 9.23 16.84 3.45
N GLY A 134 9.99 15.75 3.34
CA GLY A 134 9.49 14.40 3.57
C GLY A 134 9.50 13.55 2.31
N SER A 135 8.76 12.45 2.38
CA SER A 135 8.63 11.50 1.27
C SER A 135 7.17 11.17 1.00
N GLU A 136 6.82 11.14 -0.28
CA GLU A 136 5.56 10.59 -0.78
C GLU A 136 5.53 9.08 -0.52
N VAL A 137 4.46 8.65 0.14
CA VAL A 137 4.21 7.27 0.50
C VAL A 137 3.44 6.63 -0.64
N SER A 138 4.08 5.67 -1.30
CA SER A 138 3.46 4.85 -2.34
C SER A 138 3.57 3.38 -1.99
N TYR A 139 2.91 2.52 -2.75
CA TYR A 139 3.00 1.08 -2.58
C TYR A 139 3.21 0.42 -3.94
N LEU A 140 4.06 -0.61 -3.97
CA LEU A 140 4.11 -1.47 -5.13
C LEU A 140 2.79 -2.26 -5.19
N LYS A 141 2.09 -2.21 -6.33
CA LYS A 141 0.95 -3.11 -6.56
C LYS A 141 1.49 -4.54 -6.42
N GLY A 142 0.96 -5.28 -5.45
CA GLY A 142 1.40 -6.65 -5.21
C GLY A 142 1.21 -7.53 -6.44
N GLU A 143 2.08 -8.53 -6.61
CA GLU A 143 1.94 -9.57 -7.63
C GLU A 143 0.99 -10.66 -7.11
N THR A 144 0.11 -11.13 -7.99
CA THR A 144 -0.74 -12.28 -7.71
C THR A 144 -0.20 -13.50 -8.42
N ARG A 145 0.04 -14.57 -7.66
CA ARG A 145 0.42 -15.87 -8.19
C ARG A 145 -0.81 -16.73 -8.38
N ILE A 146 -0.91 -17.31 -9.58
CA ILE A 146 -1.94 -18.30 -9.91
C ILE A 146 -1.23 -19.61 -10.22
N LEU A 147 -1.31 -20.56 -9.30
CA LEU A 147 -0.78 -21.90 -9.46
C LEU A 147 -1.89 -22.84 -9.93
N VAL A 148 -1.70 -23.42 -11.11
CA VAL A 148 -2.51 -24.53 -11.61
C VAL A 148 -1.72 -25.80 -11.42
N CYS A 149 -2.23 -26.74 -10.64
CA CYS A 149 -1.56 -28.01 -10.36
C CYS A 149 -2.56 -29.17 -10.33
N ARG A 150 -2.04 -30.40 -10.33
CA ARG A 150 -2.84 -31.61 -10.10
C ARG A 150 -3.58 -31.52 -8.75
N GLY A 151 -4.84 -31.92 -8.72
CA GLY A 151 -5.68 -31.94 -7.50
C GLY A 151 -5.55 -33.21 -6.65
N ARG A 152 -4.99 -34.29 -7.23
CA ARG A 152 -4.84 -35.60 -6.58
C ARG A 152 -3.40 -36.10 -6.67
N ARG A 153 -2.96 -36.84 -5.65
CA ARG A 153 -1.76 -37.69 -5.73
C ARG A 153 -2.13 -38.97 -6.48
N ILE A 154 -1.28 -39.36 -7.42
CA ILE A 154 -1.38 -40.65 -8.11
C ILE A 154 -0.81 -41.70 -7.14
N GLY A 155 -1.51 -42.82 -6.96
CA GLY A 155 -1.06 -43.97 -6.15
C GLY A 155 -0.15 -44.89 -6.95
N GLU A 156 0.54 -45.82 -6.29
CA GLU A 156 1.54 -46.69 -6.93
C GLU A 156 0.90 -47.79 -7.82
N GLY A 157 1.10 -47.72 -9.14
CA GLY A 157 1.22 -48.89 -10.03
C GLY A 157 -0.04 -49.35 -10.78
N GLY A 158 0.02 -49.32 -12.13
CA GLY A 158 -0.83 -50.15 -13.01
C GLY A 158 -0.93 -49.67 -14.46
N MET A 159 -1.40 -50.51 -15.40
CA MET A 159 -1.63 -50.12 -16.81
C MET A 159 -2.64 -48.96 -16.99
N SER A 160 -3.49 -48.72 -15.99
CA SER A 160 -4.44 -47.60 -15.95
C SER A 160 -3.81 -46.29 -15.46
N GLU A 161 -2.61 -46.32 -14.89
CA GLU A 161 -1.93 -45.18 -14.29
C GLU A 161 -1.43 -44.18 -15.34
N ASP A 162 -0.76 -44.66 -16.39
CA ASP A 162 -0.29 -43.82 -17.50
C ASP A 162 -1.44 -43.08 -18.20
N ARG A 163 -2.57 -43.77 -18.37
CA ARG A 163 -3.78 -43.17 -18.96
C ARG A 163 -4.32 -42.07 -18.03
N TYR A 164 -4.35 -42.33 -16.72
CA TYR A 164 -4.82 -41.38 -15.74
C TYR A 164 -3.90 -40.16 -15.62
N GLU A 165 -2.58 -40.35 -15.64
CA GLU A 165 -1.60 -39.28 -15.62
C GLU A 165 -1.71 -38.38 -16.86
N ARG A 166 -1.83 -38.97 -18.06
CA ARG A 166 -2.07 -38.22 -19.31
C ARG A 166 -3.35 -37.40 -19.26
N LYS A 167 -4.43 -37.97 -18.71
CA LYS A 167 -5.70 -37.26 -18.53
C LYS A 167 -5.51 -36.04 -17.62
N ILE A 168 -4.88 -36.21 -16.46
CA ILE A 168 -4.63 -35.10 -15.52
C ILE A 168 -3.78 -34.02 -16.19
N ARG A 169 -2.68 -34.38 -16.85
CA ARG A 169 -1.77 -33.41 -17.49
C ARG A 169 -2.46 -32.61 -18.59
N THR A 170 -3.34 -33.26 -19.37
CA THR A 170 -4.18 -32.57 -20.36
C THR A 170 -5.16 -31.61 -19.68
N SER A 171 -5.78 -32.02 -18.58
CA SER A 171 -6.69 -31.15 -17.82
C SER A 171 -5.96 -29.93 -17.25
N VAL A 172 -4.76 -30.08 -16.68
CA VAL A 172 -3.95 -28.95 -16.18
C VAL A 172 -3.61 -28.00 -17.33
N TYR A 173 -3.25 -28.52 -18.51
CA TYR A 173 -3.00 -27.71 -19.71
C TYR A 173 -4.20 -26.87 -20.11
N ASN A 174 -5.38 -27.51 -20.23
CA ASN A 174 -6.60 -26.83 -20.65
C ASN A 174 -7.00 -25.73 -19.67
N VAL A 175 -6.92 -26.00 -18.36
CA VAL A 175 -7.18 -24.99 -17.33
C VAL A 175 -6.19 -23.83 -17.42
N ALA A 176 -4.90 -24.10 -17.63
CA ALA A 176 -3.89 -23.06 -17.80
C ALA A 176 -4.16 -22.19 -19.04
N MET A 177 -4.57 -22.79 -20.17
CA MET A 177 -4.93 -22.04 -21.38
C MET A 177 -6.18 -21.17 -21.19
N ASN A 178 -7.18 -21.64 -20.44
CA ASN A 178 -8.36 -20.84 -20.10
C ASN A 178 -8.01 -19.63 -19.24
N ILE A 179 -7.14 -19.82 -18.25
CA ILE A 179 -6.62 -18.72 -17.42
C ILE A 179 -5.83 -17.72 -18.27
N LYS A 180 -4.94 -18.21 -19.14
CA LYS A 180 -4.17 -17.39 -20.08
C LYS A 180 -5.09 -16.49 -20.92
N SER A 181 -6.11 -17.08 -21.56
CA SER A 181 -7.10 -16.37 -22.36
C SER A 181 -7.88 -15.33 -21.54
N THR A 182 -8.22 -15.66 -20.29
CA THR A 182 -8.90 -14.72 -19.38
C THR A 182 -8.01 -13.52 -19.02
N LEU A 183 -6.71 -13.75 -18.78
CA LEU A 183 -5.75 -12.69 -18.49
C LEU A 183 -5.52 -11.80 -19.73
N ASP A 184 -5.30 -12.42 -20.90
CA ASP A 184 -5.08 -11.72 -22.17
C ASP A 184 -6.29 -10.84 -22.54
N SER A 185 -7.50 -11.39 -22.47
CA SER A 185 -8.74 -10.65 -22.79
C SER A 185 -9.04 -9.48 -21.85
N LYS A 186 -8.44 -9.49 -20.65
CA LYS A 186 -8.57 -8.42 -19.65
C LYS A 186 -7.37 -7.49 -19.60
N GLY A 187 -6.36 -7.71 -20.46
CA GLY A 187 -5.17 -6.86 -20.56
C GLY A 187 -4.27 -6.93 -19.34
N PHE A 188 -4.25 -8.05 -18.61
CA PHE A 188 -3.30 -8.24 -17.52
C PHE A 188 -1.92 -8.60 -18.09
N GLU A 189 -0.89 -7.97 -17.56
CA GLU A 189 0.50 -8.35 -17.81
C GLU A 189 0.90 -9.46 -16.83
N TYR A 190 1.57 -10.49 -17.33
CA TYR A 190 1.99 -11.64 -16.53
C TYR A 190 3.17 -12.40 -17.16
N ASP A 191 3.94 -13.05 -16.31
CA ASP A 191 4.83 -14.15 -16.70
C ASP A 191 4.14 -15.49 -16.49
N VAL A 192 4.46 -16.47 -17.34
CA VAL A 192 3.94 -17.84 -17.22
C VAL A 192 5.03 -18.89 -17.31
N PHE A 193 5.04 -19.81 -16.35
CA PHE A 193 6.00 -20.90 -16.25
C PHE A 193 5.29 -22.24 -16.33
N PHE A 194 5.59 -22.99 -17.40
CA PHE A 194 5.06 -24.34 -17.61
C PHE A 194 6.07 -25.39 -17.14
N ASN A 195 5.66 -26.26 -16.21
CA ASN A 195 6.44 -27.45 -15.87
C ASN A 195 5.98 -28.62 -16.75
N LYS A 196 6.71 -28.86 -17.85
CA LYS A 196 6.45 -29.93 -18.81
C LYS A 196 7.15 -31.22 -18.36
N ARG A 197 6.40 -32.34 -18.32
CA ARG A 197 6.93 -33.70 -18.16
C ARG A 197 6.14 -34.65 -19.07
N GLY A 198 6.84 -35.42 -19.91
CA GLY A 198 6.20 -36.34 -20.87
C GLY A 198 5.23 -35.61 -21.81
N PHE A 199 4.05 -36.20 -22.04
CA PHE A 199 2.94 -35.56 -22.75
C PHE A 199 2.09 -34.71 -21.79
N GLY A 200 2.14 -33.37 -21.94
CA GLY A 200 1.33 -32.39 -21.21
C GLY A 200 2.10 -31.56 -20.17
N ILE A 201 1.39 -30.97 -19.21
CA ILE A 201 1.98 -30.17 -18.13
C ILE A 201 1.56 -30.70 -16.75
N ASP A 202 2.52 -30.74 -15.82
CA ASP A 202 2.24 -31.13 -14.44
C ASP A 202 1.70 -29.95 -13.62
N ARG A 203 2.25 -28.76 -13.88
CA ARG A 203 1.97 -27.51 -13.17
C ARG A 203 2.17 -26.31 -14.08
N CYS A 204 1.40 -25.25 -13.84
CA CYS A 204 1.57 -23.94 -14.46
C CYS A 204 1.55 -22.87 -13.36
N LEU A 205 2.51 -21.96 -13.37
CA LEU A 205 2.52 -20.79 -12.49
C LEU A 205 2.40 -19.53 -13.34
N PHE A 206 1.40 -18.70 -13.03
CA PHE A 206 1.34 -17.33 -13.52
C PHE A 206 1.80 -16.39 -12.41
N ILE A 207 2.63 -15.41 -12.78
CA ILE A 207 2.97 -14.25 -11.95
C ILE A 207 2.31 -13.06 -12.61
N VAL A 208 1.18 -12.62 -12.05
CA VAL A 208 0.37 -11.53 -12.62
C VAL A 208 0.71 -10.24 -11.90
N TYR A 209 1.07 -9.19 -12.65
CA TYR A 209 1.43 -7.87 -12.11
C TYR A 209 0.20 -7.04 -11.72
N ALA A 210 -0.68 -7.66 -10.95
CA ALA A 210 -1.93 -7.08 -10.49
C ALA A 210 -2.32 -7.64 -9.12
N SER A 211 -3.07 -6.84 -8.35
CA SER A 211 -3.53 -7.26 -7.04
C SER A 211 -4.60 -8.35 -7.13
N LYS A 212 -4.71 -9.17 -6.10
CA LYS A 212 -5.71 -10.24 -6.05
C LYS A 212 -7.13 -9.71 -6.08
N ASP A 213 -7.36 -8.50 -5.59
CA ASP A 213 -8.67 -7.83 -5.67
C ASP A 213 -9.07 -7.54 -7.12
N SER A 214 -8.12 -7.18 -7.99
CA SER A 214 -8.40 -6.96 -9.41
C SER A 214 -8.68 -8.26 -10.17
N LEU A 215 -8.15 -9.38 -9.68
CA LEU A 215 -8.35 -10.73 -10.23
C LEU A 215 -9.56 -11.45 -9.61
N GLY A 216 -10.01 -11.04 -8.42
CA GLY A 216 -10.87 -11.85 -7.54
C GLY A 216 -12.27 -12.17 -8.08
N SER A 217 -12.75 -11.42 -9.07
CA SER A 217 -13.98 -11.74 -9.81
C SER A 217 -13.76 -12.68 -11.00
N LEU A 218 -12.53 -12.76 -11.51
CA LEU A 218 -12.16 -13.46 -12.75
C LEU A 218 -11.59 -14.85 -12.49
N ILE A 219 -10.67 -14.97 -11.53
CA ILE A 219 -9.94 -16.21 -11.23
C ILE A 219 -9.93 -16.42 -9.73
N LYS A 220 -10.48 -17.54 -9.28
CA LYS A 220 -10.63 -17.90 -7.86
C LYS A 220 -9.87 -19.19 -7.52
N ASN A 221 -9.71 -19.44 -6.23
CA ASN A 221 -9.34 -20.76 -5.74
C ASN A 221 -10.43 -21.75 -6.12
N ILE A 222 -10.09 -22.82 -6.84
CA ILE A 222 -11.05 -23.83 -7.29
C ILE A 222 -10.38 -25.21 -7.23
N ASP A 223 -11.13 -26.18 -6.71
CA ASP A 223 -10.78 -27.61 -6.75
C ASP A 223 -11.71 -28.32 -7.74
N LEU A 224 -11.19 -28.70 -8.91
CA LEU A 224 -11.91 -29.34 -10.03
C LEU A 224 -11.66 -30.86 -10.09
N GLY A 225 -11.47 -31.49 -8.94
CA GLY A 225 -11.17 -32.93 -8.82
C GLY A 225 -9.76 -33.28 -9.30
N ASP A 226 -9.53 -33.36 -10.61
CA ASP A 226 -8.25 -33.72 -11.21
C ASP A 226 -7.26 -32.53 -11.23
N VAL A 227 -7.76 -31.28 -11.15
CA VAL A 227 -6.97 -30.04 -11.20
C VAL A 227 -7.35 -29.12 -10.03
N GLN A 228 -6.38 -28.38 -9.53
CA GLN A 228 -6.54 -27.37 -8.50
C GLN A 228 -5.95 -26.03 -8.99
N ILE A 229 -6.67 -24.94 -8.72
CA ILE A 229 -6.22 -23.57 -8.94
C ILE A 229 -6.03 -22.93 -7.56
N ARG A 230 -4.83 -22.42 -7.29
CA ARG A 230 -4.49 -21.63 -6.10
C ARG A 230 -4.10 -20.22 -6.50
N VAL A 231 -4.81 -19.23 -5.97
CA VAL A 231 -4.59 -17.80 -6.18
C VAL A 231 -4.17 -17.17 -4.85
N PHE A 232 -2.93 -16.70 -4.80
CA PHE A 232 -2.35 -16.10 -3.61
C PHE A 232 -1.51 -14.88 -3.98
N GLU A 233 -1.54 -13.85 -3.13
CA GLU A 233 -0.58 -12.75 -3.25
C GLU A 233 0.72 -13.17 -2.60
N GLU A 234 1.85 -12.86 -3.22
CA GLU A 234 3.09 -12.87 -2.48
C GLU A 234 3.10 -11.65 -1.54
N SER A 235 3.45 -11.86 -0.28
CA SER A 235 3.25 -10.90 0.81
C SER A 235 4.16 -9.66 0.75
N SER A 236 4.93 -9.48 -0.31
CA SER A 236 5.84 -8.35 -0.50
C SER A 236 5.11 -7.08 -0.95
N GLN A 237 3.99 -6.74 -0.31
CA GLN A 237 3.42 -5.39 -0.38
C GLN A 237 4.38 -4.42 0.34
N LYS A 238 5.36 -3.91 -0.40
CA LYS A 238 6.36 -2.95 0.09
C LYS A 238 5.80 -1.54 -0.02
N ILE A 239 5.82 -0.83 1.10
CA ILE A 239 5.62 0.62 1.13
C ILE A 239 6.93 1.26 0.66
N LEU A 240 6.80 2.20 -0.27
CA LEU A 240 7.91 2.96 -0.83
C LEU A 240 7.79 4.40 -0.35
N PHE A 241 8.95 5.04 -0.15
CA PHE A 241 9.06 6.43 0.26
C PHE A 241 9.90 7.15 -0.79
N LYS A 242 9.26 8.06 -1.54
CA LYS A 242 9.91 8.88 -2.57
C LYS A 242 10.05 10.32 -2.07
N PRO A 243 11.26 10.87 -1.87
CA PRO A 243 11.43 12.25 -1.45
C PRO A 243 10.70 13.24 -2.38
N ILE A 244 10.02 14.24 -1.81
CA ILE A 244 9.23 15.23 -2.58
C ILE A 244 9.94 16.55 -2.85
N GLY A 245 11.17 16.72 -2.36
CA GLY A 245 12.00 17.91 -2.60
C GLY A 245 13.49 17.59 -2.47
N GLU A 246 14.32 18.46 -3.05
CA GLU A 246 15.76 18.48 -2.78
C GLU A 246 15.97 19.07 -1.39
N SER A 247 16.22 18.22 -0.39
CA SER A 247 16.61 18.70 0.93
C SER A 247 17.87 19.55 0.77
N LYS A 248 17.83 20.81 1.23
CA LYS A 248 19.00 21.67 1.46
C LYS A 248 19.90 21.08 2.57
N SER A 249 20.35 19.85 2.43
CA SER A 249 21.33 19.20 3.32
C SER A 249 22.76 19.36 2.79
N ASN A 250 23.04 20.44 2.06
CA ASN A 250 24.38 20.83 1.60
C ASN A 250 24.76 22.26 2.05
N ILE A 251 24.32 22.71 3.22
CA ILE A 251 24.83 23.95 3.84
C ILE A 251 25.18 23.66 5.30
N THR A 252 26.30 22.98 5.52
CA THR A 252 27.27 23.15 6.63
C THR A 252 28.33 22.05 6.53
N SER A 253 29.13 22.10 5.46
CA SER A 253 30.46 21.48 5.43
C SER A 253 31.41 22.33 4.59
N GLY A 254 31.68 23.53 5.09
CA GLY A 254 32.91 24.30 4.87
C GLY A 254 33.05 25.13 6.14
N ARG A 255 34.00 24.89 7.06
CA ARG A 255 35.45 25.08 6.88
C ARG A 255 35.71 26.28 5.97
N GLU A 256 35.76 27.46 6.57
CA GLU A 256 37.02 28.07 7.05
C GLU A 256 36.79 28.73 8.42
#